data_AF-A0A662H6V5-F1
#
_entry.id   AF-A0A662H6V5-F1
#
_cell.length_a   1.000
_cell.length_b   1.000
_cell.length_c   1.000
_cell.angle_alpha   90.00
_cell.angle_beta   90.00
_cell.angle_gamma   90.00
#
_symmetry.space_group_name_H-M   'P 1'
#
loop_
_entity.id
_entity.type
_entity.pdbx_description
1 polymer ?
#
loop_
_entity_poly.entity_id
_entity_poly.type
_entity_poly.pdbx_seq_one_letter_code
_entity_poly.pdbx_strand_id
1 'polypeptide(L)'
;MGVPLTPIIPRKVLTLEHFRGKWFAVDANNVLYQFLALIRTPDGKPLTSPTGEITSHLVGLAFRATKLICDYEMRLVFVFDGKPHGLKARELMKRKEVREKAYKEWVEALKRGDYDAAFSKAVVTGVLTRKMVEDAKKLLDLLGIPWIQAPSDAEAQAAYM
;
A
#
# COMPACT_ATOMS: atom_id res chain seq x y z
N MET A 1 0.32 9.76 -3.77
CA MET A 1 -0.06 10.53 -4.96
C MET A 1 1.18 10.57 -5.82
N GLY A 2 1.16 9.87 -6.95
CA GLY A 2 2.30 9.85 -7.88
C GLY A 2 2.19 10.96 -8.92
N VAL A 3 3.04 10.88 -9.95
CA VAL A 3 3.01 11.81 -11.08
C VAL A 3 1.95 11.36 -12.10
N PRO A 4 1.04 12.24 -12.57
CA PRO A 4 -0.06 11.87 -13.47
C PRO A 4 0.42 11.67 -14.92
N LEU A 5 1.27 10.66 -15.13
CA LEU A 5 1.85 10.35 -16.45
C LEU A 5 1.04 9.31 -17.24
N THR A 6 0.03 8.69 -16.62
CA THR A 6 -0.79 7.63 -17.22
C THR A 6 -1.35 7.97 -18.61
N PRO A 7 -1.81 9.21 -18.91
CA PRO A 7 -2.36 9.54 -20.23
C PRO A 7 -1.33 9.60 -21.36
N ILE A 8 -0.04 9.74 -21.04
CA ILE A 8 1.02 10.06 -22.01
C ILE A 8 2.06 8.94 -22.18
N ILE A 9 2.08 7.94 -21.30
CA ILE A 9 3.01 6.81 -21.39
C ILE A 9 2.37 5.65 -22.15
N PRO A 10 2.97 5.17 -23.26
CA PRO A 10 2.51 3.97 -23.93
C PRO A 10 2.71 2.75 -23.00
N ARG A 11 1.65 1.96 -22.80
CA ARG A 11 1.68 0.77 -21.94
C ARG A 11 1.44 -0.51 -22.74
N LYS A 12 2.14 -1.58 -22.37
CA LYS A 12 1.84 -2.94 -22.84
C LYS A 12 1.12 -3.68 -21.72
N VAL A 13 -0.03 -4.27 -22.04
CA VAL A 13 -0.77 -5.11 -21.09
C VAL A 13 -0.18 -6.52 -21.17
N LEU A 14 0.27 -7.03 -20.03
CA LEU A 14 0.89 -8.35 -19.89
C LEU A 14 0.14 -9.15 -18.82
N THR A 15 0.18 -10.47 -18.94
CA THR A 15 -0.32 -11.38 -17.92
C THR A 15 0.74 -11.59 -16.83
N LEU A 16 0.32 -12.02 -15.64
CA LEU A 16 1.26 -12.37 -14.56
C LEU A 16 2.21 -13.50 -14.98
N GLU A 17 1.75 -14.42 -15.83
CA GLU A 17 2.56 -15.50 -16.39
C GLU A 17 3.81 -15.00 -17.12
N HIS A 18 3.74 -13.83 -17.76
CA HIS A 18 4.88 -13.23 -18.44
C HIS A 18 6.02 -12.85 -17.50
N PHE A 19 5.75 -12.79 -16.20
CA PHE A 19 6.69 -12.43 -15.16
C PHE A 19 7.18 -13.63 -14.35
N ARG A 20 6.86 -14.86 -14.78
CA ARG A 20 7.28 -16.07 -14.07
C ARG A 20 8.79 -16.12 -13.84
N GLY A 21 9.20 -16.43 -12.61
CA GLY A 21 10.61 -16.56 -12.23
C GLY A 21 11.41 -15.25 -12.13
N LYS A 22 10.80 -14.09 -12.43
CA LYS A 22 11.50 -12.79 -12.45
C LYS A 22 11.57 -12.15 -11.06
N TRP A 23 12.59 -11.31 -10.87
CA TRP A 23 12.76 -10.49 -9.68
C TRP A 23 12.01 -9.17 -9.78
N PHE A 24 11.44 -8.72 -8.65
CA PHE A 24 10.75 -7.44 -8.53
C PHE A 24 11.14 -6.72 -7.23
N ALA A 25 11.62 -5.48 -7.38
CA ALA A 25 11.67 -4.52 -6.29
C ALA A 25 10.28 -3.87 -6.13
N VAL A 26 9.69 -4.02 -4.95
CA VAL A 26 8.32 -3.58 -4.67
C VAL A 26 8.35 -2.44 -3.65
N ASP A 27 7.82 -1.28 -4.00
CA ASP A 27 7.57 -0.20 -3.03
C ASP A 27 6.55 -0.68 -1.99
N ALA A 28 7.04 -0.99 -0.79
CA ALA A 28 6.26 -1.55 0.29
C ALA A 28 5.25 -0.54 0.83
N ASN A 29 5.64 0.73 0.99
CA ASN A 29 4.78 1.77 1.54
C ASN A 29 3.55 1.96 0.65
N ASN A 30 3.75 2.06 -0.66
CA ASN A 30 2.67 2.20 -1.63
C ASN A 30 1.74 0.97 -1.62
N VAL A 31 2.30 -0.23 -1.58
CA VAL A 31 1.53 -1.48 -1.53
C VAL A 31 0.69 -1.59 -0.25
N LEU A 32 1.26 -1.23 0.92
CA LEU A 32 0.52 -1.22 2.19
C LEU A 32 -0.64 -0.23 2.17
N TYR A 33 -0.47 0.96 1.58
CA TYR A 33 -1.58 1.90 1.36
C TYR A 33 -2.69 1.28 0.49
N GLN A 34 -2.33 0.59 -0.59
CA GLN A 34 -3.31 -0.09 -1.45
C GLN A 34 -4.08 -1.17 -0.71
N PHE A 35 -3.42 -1.92 0.20
CA PHE A 35 -4.12 -2.92 1.01
C PHE A 35 -5.09 -2.28 2.00
N LEU A 36 -4.71 -1.19 2.67
CA LEU A 36 -5.61 -0.45 3.56
C LEU A 36 -6.80 0.15 2.83
N ALA A 37 -6.61 0.49 1.56
CA ALA A 37 -7.66 1.01 0.70
C ALA A 37 -8.63 -0.09 0.25
N LEU A 38 -8.10 -1.21 -0.28
CA LEU A 38 -8.88 -2.19 -1.03
C LEU A 38 -9.36 -3.38 -0.19
N ILE A 39 -8.64 -3.76 0.86
CA ILE A 39 -8.97 -4.93 1.67
C ILE A 39 -9.87 -4.49 2.82
N ARG A 40 -11.17 -4.68 2.60
CA ARG A 40 -12.23 -4.23 3.48
C ARG A 40 -13.31 -5.28 3.59
N THR A 41 -14.09 -5.18 4.64
CA THR A 41 -15.33 -5.94 4.80
C THR A 41 -16.39 -5.46 3.79
N PRO A 42 -17.46 -6.23 3.55
CA PRO A 42 -18.55 -5.83 2.65
C PRO A 42 -19.21 -4.49 3.02
N ASP A 43 -19.22 -4.12 4.32
CA ASP A 43 -19.69 -2.81 4.80
C ASP A 43 -18.65 -1.68 4.68
N GLY A 44 -17.53 -1.93 3.98
CA GLY A 44 -16.52 -0.93 3.64
C GLY A 44 -15.58 -0.57 4.79
N LYS A 45 -15.60 -1.31 5.91
CA LYS A 45 -14.68 -1.10 7.03
C LYS A 45 -13.36 -1.85 6.80
N PRO A 46 -12.23 -1.33 7.30
CA PRO A 46 -10.98 -2.09 7.30
C PRO A 46 -11.13 -3.39 8.10
N LEU A 47 -10.39 -4.42 7.71
CA LEU A 47 -10.21 -5.61 8.56
C LEU A 47 -9.50 -5.23 9.85
N THR A 48 -9.97 -5.78 10.97
CA THR A 48 -9.42 -5.55 12.31
C THR A 48 -9.19 -6.86 13.06
N SER A 49 -8.27 -6.83 14.03
CA SER A 49 -8.13 -7.86 15.05
C SER A 49 -9.31 -7.83 16.04
N PRO A 50 -9.46 -8.83 16.91
CA PRO A 50 -10.42 -8.77 18.03
C PRO A 50 -10.21 -7.60 18.99
N THR A 51 -8.98 -7.06 19.06
CA THR A 51 -8.63 -5.88 19.86
C THR A 51 -8.88 -4.56 19.13
N GLY A 52 -9.38 -4.60 17.89
CA GLY A 52 -9.71 -3.42 17.08
C GLY A 52 -8.54 -2.85 16.27
N GLU A 53 -7.38 -3.50 16.25
CA GLU A 53 -6.22 -3.04 15.47
C GLU A 53 -6.41 -3.37 13.99
N ILE A 54 -6.12 -2.42 13.09
CA ILE A 54 -6.31 -2.63 11.64
C ILE A 54 -5.30 -3.65 11.10
N THR A 55 -5.77 -4.74 10.51
CA THR A 55 -4.95 -5.85 9.97
C THR A 55 -4.95 -5.96 8.45
N SER A 56 -5.76 -5.15 7.76
CA SER A 56 -5.92 -5.18 6.28
C SER A 56 -4.58 -5.19 5.52
N HIS A 57 -3.61 -4.42 6.01
CA HIS A 57 -2.26 -4.32 5.43
C HIS A 57 -1.46 -5.63 5.54
N LEU A 58 -1.54 -6.34 6.67
CA LEU A 58 -0.85 -7.62 6.90
C LEU A 58 -1.49 -8.73 6.09
N VAL A 59 -2.83 -8.80 6.12
CA VAL A 59 -3.60 -9.78 5.33
C VAL A 59 -3.27 -9.61 3.85
N GLY A 60 -3.30 -8.38 3.35
CA GLY A 60 -2.93 -8.09 1.97
C GLY A 60 -1.52 -8.48 1.61
N LEU A 61 -0.56 -8.12 2.48
CA LEU A 61 0.84 -8.43 2.26
C LEU A 61 1.09 -9.93 2.20
N ALA A 62 0.58 -10.68 3.18
CA ALA A 62 0.72 -12.13 3.24
C ALA A 62 0.15 -12.80 1.99
N PHE A 63 -1.13 -12.57 1.69
CA PHE A 63 -1.78 -13.26 0.57
C PHE A 63 -1.28 -12.82 -0.80
N ARG A 64 -0.94 -11.54 -0.99
CA ARG A 64 -0.41 -11.09 -2.29
C ARG A 64 0.98 -11.62 -2.52
N ALA A 65 1.86 -11.55 -1.52
CA ALA A 65 3.23 -12.01 -1.68
C ALA A 65 3.28 -13.52 -1.90
N THR A 66 2.59 -14.32 -1.09
CA THR A 66 2.57 -15.78 -1.24
C THR A 66 1.94 -16.20 -2.57
N LYS A 67 0.85 -15.55 -3.02
CA LYS A 67 0.26 -15.84 -4.32
C LYS A 67 1.23 -15.58 -5.47
N LEU A 68 1.92 -14.44 -5.47
CA LEU A 68 2.88 -14.12 -6.54
C LEU A 68 4.08 -15.07 -6.55
N ILE A 69 4.55 -15.47 -5.37
CA ILE A 69 5.67 -16.40 -5.22
C ILE A 69 5.26 -17.83 -5.60
N CYS A 70 4.15 -18.35 -5.07
CA CYS A 70 3.76 -19.75 -5.26
C CYS A 70 3.18 -20.01 -6.64
N ASP A 71 2.30 -19.13 -7.16
CA ASP A 71 1.60 -19.39 -8.42
C ASP A 71 2.48 -19.02 -9.63
N TYR A 72 3.34 -18.01 -9.48
CA TYR A 72 4.12 -17.42 -10.58
C TYR A 72 5.63 -17.45 -10.35
N GLU A 73 6.14 -18.07 -9.29
CA GLU A 73 7.60 -18.15 -9.01
C GLU A 73 8.30 -16.77 -9.00
N MET A 74 7.54 -15.69 -8.79
CA MET A 74 8.09 -14.34 -8.76
C MET A 74 8.92 -14.17 -7.50
N ARG A 75 10.09 -13.54 -7.64
CA ARG A 75 11.00 -13.29 -6.52
C ARG A 75 10.86 -11.83 -6.11
N LEU A 76 10.37 -11.58 -4.90
CA LEU A 76 10.02 -10.24 -4.44
C LEU A 76 11.05 -9.73 -3.44
N VAL A 77 11.44 -8.46 -3.57
CA VAL A 77 12.15 -7.71 -2.54
C VAL A 77 11.33 -6.47 -2.20
N PHE A 78 10.93 -6.33 -0.95
CA PHE A 78 10.15 -5.18 -0.51
C PHE A 78 11.07 -4.03 -0.09
N VAL A 79 10.79 -2.82 -0.58
CA VAL A 79 11.58 -1.62 -0.32
C VAL A 79 10.74 -0.67 0.54
N PHE A 80 11.23 -0.36 1.74
CA PHE A 80 10.57 0.58 2.65
C PHE A 80 11.21 1.97 2.58
N ASP A 81 10.39 3.01 2.71
CA ASP A 81 10.88 4.40 2.77
C ASP A 81 11.79 4.59 3.99
N GLY A 82 12.90 5.27 3.77
CA GLY A 82 13.83 5.75 4.79
C GLY A 82 13.32 6.99 5.51
N LYS A 83 14.27 7.70 6.14
CA LYS A 83 13.95 8.96 6.81
C LYS A 83 13.62 10.01 5.75
N PRO A 84 12.42 10.64 5.79
CA PRO A 84 12.04 11.62 4.80
C PRO A 84 12.96 12.85 4.86
N HIS A 85 13.40 13.33 3.69
CA HIS A 85 14.21 14.54 3.59
C HIS A 85 13.38 15.78 4.01
N GLY A 86 14.02 16.77 4.65
CA GLY A 86 13.31 17.95 5.19
C GLY A 86 12.48 18.73 4.17
N LEU A 87 12.88 18.71 2.90
CA LEU A 87 12.16 19.34 1.78
C LEU A 87 10.77 18.72 1.50
N LYS A 88 10.53 17.48 1.97
CA LYS A 88 9.24 16.76 1.80
C LYS A 88 8.20 17.07 2.87
N ALA A 89 8.54 17.86 3.89
CA ALA A 89 7.59 18.23 4.95
C ALA A 89 6.33 18.91 4.38
N ARG A 90 6.48 19.78 3.37
CA ARG A 90 5.36 20.49 2.72
C ARG A 90 4.44 19.54 1.97
N GLU A 91 4.97 18.48 1.35
CA GLU A 91 4.16 17.50 0.62
C GLU A 91 3.47 16.53 1.58
N LEU A 92 4.13 16.13 2.67
CA LEU A 92 3.53 15.34 3.74
C LEU A 92 2.35 16.08 4.41
N MET A 93 2.48 17.39 4.62
CA MET A 93 1.39 18.24 5.12
C MET A 93 0.19 18.25 4.16
N LYS A 94 0.41 18.51 2.87
CA LYS A 94 -0.65 18.44 1.85
C LYS A 94 -1.33 17.07 1.80
N ARG A 95 -0.56 15.98 1.93
CA ARG A 95 -1.11 14.61 1.99
C ARG A 95 -1.99 14.42 3.23
N LYS A 96 -1.62 14.99 4.37
CA LYS A 96 -2.42 14.94 5.60
C LYS A 96 -3.75 15.67 5.44
N GLU A 97 -3.74 16.87 4.86
CA GLU A 97 -4.95 17.66 4.60
C GLU A 97 -5.94 16.94 3.66
N VAL A 98 -5.43 16.36 2.58
CA VAL A 98 -6.25 15.58 1.63
C VAL A 98 -6.89 14.36 2.31
N ARG A 99 -6.14 13.67 3.20
CA ARG A 99 -6.64 12.52 3.97
C ARG A 99 -7.72 12.93 4.97
N GLU A 100 -7.50 14.01 5.72
CA GLU A 100 -8.48 14.50 6.68
C GLU A 100 -9.79 14.90 6.00
N LYS A 101 -9.71 15.55 4.84
CA LYS A 101 -10.89 15.88 4.03
C LYS A 101 -11.61 14.61 3.56
N ALA A 102 -10.88 13.65 2.99
CA ALA A 102 -11.44 12.38 2.55
C ALA A 102 -12.06 11.57 3.70
N TYR A 103 -11.51 11.65 4.91
CA TYR A 103 -12.05 10.98 6.10
C TYR A 103 -13.40 11.55 6.52
N LYS A 104 -13.54 12.88 6.53
CA LYS A 104 -14.83 13.53 6.80
C LYS A 104 -15.89 13.13 5.78
N GLU A 105 -15.54 13.22 4.49
CA GLU A 105 -16.43 12.84 3.38
C GLU A 105 -16.83 11.35 3.44
N TRP A 106 -15.90 10.47 3.84
CA TRP A 106 -16.17 9.04 4.04
C TRP A 106 -17.17 8.80 5.17
N VAL A 107 -16.98 9.43 6.33
CA VAL A 107 -17.90 9.31 7.47
C VAL A 107 -19.30 9.83 7.11
N GLU A 108 -19.38 10.93 6.38
CA GLU A 108 -20.65 11.48 5.90
C GLU A 108 -21.34 10.58 4.85
N ALA A 109 -20.58 9.97 3.94
CA ALA A 109 -21.12 9.01 2.99
C ALA A 109 -21.67 7.75 3.69
N LEU A 110 -20.94 7.22 4.68
CA LEU A 110 -21.42 6.11 5.52
C LEU A 110 -22.70 6.45 6.27
N LYS A 111 -22.79 7.65 6.87
CA LYS A 111 -24.01 8.11 7.57
C LYS A 111 -25.23 8.21 6.65
N ARG A 112 -25.01 8.50 5.36
CA ARG A 112 -26.06 8.61 4.35
C ARG A 112 -26.43 7.28 3.69
N GLY A 113 -25.73 6.18 4.02
CA GLY A 113 -25.92 4.88 3.38
C GLY A 113 -25.42 4.82 1.93
N ASP A 114 -24.64 5.81 1.49
CA ASP A 114 -24.04 5.85 0.15
C ASP A 114 -22.72 5.09 0.18
N TYR A 115 -22.82 3.76 0.02
CA TYR A 115 -21.68 2.85 0.10
C TYR A 115 -20.69 3.04 -1.06
N ASP A 116 -21.14 3.46 -2.24
CA ASP A 116 -20.28 3.68 -3.41
C ASP A 116 -19.40 4.91 -3.22
N ALA A 117 -19.99 6.04 -2.79
CA ALA A 117 -19.22 7.22 -2.45
C ALA A 117 -18.31 6.96 -1.24
N ALA A 118 -18.80 6.22 -0.24
CA ALA A 118 -17.98 5.82 0.91
C ALA A 118 -16.76 5.01 0.45
N PHE A 119 -16.92 4.01 -0.41
CA PHE A 119 -15.82 3.19 -0.92
C PHE A 119 -14.75 4.04 -1.62
N SER A 120 -15.17 4.95 -2.51
CA SER A 120 -14.26 5.86 -3.22
C SER A 120 -13.41 6.72 -2.28
N LYS A 121 -14.01 7.21 -1.18
CA LYS A 121 -13.32 8.03 -0.18
C LYS A 121 -12.47 7.20 0.77
N ALA A 122 -12.90 6.00 1.12
CA ALA A 122 -12.19 5.08 2.01
C ALA A 122 -10.80 4.71 1.47
N VAL A 123 -10.64 4.60 0.15
CA VAL A 123 -9.35 4.37 -0.50
C VAL A 123 -8.29 5.41 -0.10
N VAL A 124 -8.72 6.65 0.15
CA VAL A 124 -7.84 7.77 0.47
C VAL A 124 -7.60 7.91 1.99
N THR A 125 -8.41 7.27 2.85
CA THR A 125 -8.35 7.44 4.31
C THR A 125 -7.36 6.53 5.02
N GLY A 126 -6.81 5.52 4.35
CA GLY A 126 -5.87 4.57 4.94
C GLY A 126 -4.65 5.28 5.56
N VAL A 127 -4.54 5.26 6.89
CA VAL A 127 -3.37 5.77 7.61
C VAL A 127 -2.41 4.63 7.84
N LEU A 128 -1.25 4.69 7.20
CA LEU A 128 -0.15 3.79 7.49
C LEU A 128 0.63 4.35 8.68
N THR A 129 0.57 3.65 9.81
CA THR A 129 1.31 4.03 11.03
C THR A 129 2.69 3.39 11.05
N ARG A 130 3.60 3.93 11.86
CA ARG A 130 4.93 3.31 12.07
C ARG A 130 4.81 1.87 12.59
N LYS A 131 3.89 1.60 13.52
CA LYS A 131 3.65 0.25 14.03
C LYS A 131 3.29 -0.73 12.90
N MET A 132 2.41 -0.33 11.99
CA MET A 132 2.00 -1.15 10.86
C MET A 132 3.14 -1.45 9.88
N VAL A 133 4.07 -0.50 9.71
CA VAL A 133 5.28 -0.71 8.91
C VAL A 133 6.19 -1.74 9.59
N GLU A 134 6.40 -1.64 10.90
CA GLU A 134 7.21 -2.60 11.65
C GLU A 134 6.56 -3.99 11.68
N ASP A 135 5.24 -4.08 11.85
CA ASP A 135 4.48 -5.33 11.78
C ASP A 135 4.60 -5.97 10.38
N ALA A 136 4.57 -5.16 9.32
CA ALA A 136 4.76 -5.63 7.95
C ALA A 136 6.18 -6.16 7.70
N LYS A 137 7.22 -5.48 8.19
CA LYS A 137 8.61 -5.98 8.13
C LYS A 137 8.76 -7.31 8.86
N LYS A 138 8.22 -7.39 10.08
CA LYS A 138 8.23 -8.62 10.88
C LYS A 138 7.51 -9.77 10.17
N LEU A 139 6.39 -9.49 9.51
CA LEU A 139 5.68 -10.48 8.70
C LEU A 139 6.55 -10.98 7.53
N LEU A 140 7.24 -10.09 6.83
CA LEU A 140 8.15 -10.47 5.75
C LEU A 140 9.31 -11.33 6.26
N ASP A 141 9.90 -10.98 7.42
CA ASP A 141 10.93 -11.80 8.07
C ASP A 141 10.43 -13.21 8.37
N LEU A 142 9.22 -13.33 8.95
CA LEU A 142 8.60 -14.62 9.26
C LEU A 142 8.27 -15.45 8.01
N LEU A 143 7.97 -14.80 6.89
CA LEU A 143 7.73 -15.46 5.60
C LEU A 143 9.03 -15.77 4.84
N GLY A 144 10.19 -15.32 5.33
CA GLY A 144 11.46 -15.45 4.63
C GLY A 144 11.55 -14.61 3.35
N ILE A 145 10.80 -13.51 3.26
CA ILE A 145 10.77 -12.62 2.10
C ILE A 145 11.71 -11.44 2.36
N PRO A 146 12.70 -11.20 1.49
CA PRO A 146 13.68 -10.14 1.71
C PRO A 146 13.02 -8.77 1.63
N TRP A 147 13.50 -7.86 2.47
CA TRP A 147 13.18 -6.44 2.40
C TRP A 147 14.41 -5.60 2.68
N ILE A 148 14.39 -4.36 2.18
CA ILE A 148 15.45 -3.37 2.41
C ILE A 148 14.87 -2.04 2.88
N GLN A 149 15.70 -1.31 3.60
CA GLN A 149 15.41 0.04 4.03
C GLN A 149 16.07 1.03 3.06
N ALA A 150 15.28 1.80 2.32
CA ALA A 150 15.82 2.82 1.43
C ALA A 150 16.51 3.94 2.24
N PRO A 151 17.54 4.61 1.69
CA PRO A 151 18.16 5.77 2.33
C PRO A 151 17.21 6.97 2.41
N SER A 152 16.34 7.13 1.39
CA SER A 152 15.29 8.14 1.34
C SER A 152 13.99 7.51 0.86
N ASP A 153 13.78 7.42 -0.46
CA ASP A 153 12.50 7.01 -1.03
C ASP A 153 12.56 5.59 -1.57
N ALA A 154 11.52 4.81 -1.27
CA ALA A 154 11.38 3.44 -1.75
C ALA A 154 11.33 3.38 -3.27
N GLU A 155 10.62 4.30 -3.92
CA GLU A 155 10.53 4.37 -5.39
C GLU A 155 11.90 4.62 -6.05
N ALA A 156 12.72 5.49 -5.47
CA ALA A 156 14.06 5.80 -5.97
C ALA A 156 15.00 4.60 -5.78
N GLN A 157 14.93 3.96 -4.61
CA GLN A 157 15.71 2.76 -4.33
C GLN A 157 15.29 1.58 -5.20
N ALA A 158 13.99 1.39 -5.44
CA ALA A 158 13.47 0.33 -6.30
C ALA A 158 13.90 0.54 -7.77
N ALA A 159 14.01 1.79 -8.23
CA ALA A 159 14.51 2.09 -9.57
C ALA A 159 16.03 1.91 -9.73
N TYR A 160 16.79 1.96 -8.62
CA TYR A 160 18.24 1.75 -8.61
C TYR A 160 18.64 0.26 -8.65
N MET A 161 17.80 -0.61 -8.09
CA MET A 161 17.99 -2.06 -8.05
C MET A 161 17.72 -2.73 -9.40
#